data_AF-A0A7W6LJG7-F1
#
_entry.id   AF-A0A7W6LJG7-F1
#
_cell.length_a   1.000
_cell.length_b   1.000
_cell.length_c   1.000
_cell.angle_alpha   90.00
_cell.angle_beta   90.00
_cell.angle_gamma   90.00
#
_symmetry.space_group_name_H-M   'P 1'
#
loop_
_entity.id
_entity.type
_entity.pdbx_description
1 polymer ?
#
loop_
_entity_poly.entity_id
_entity_poly.type
_entity_poly.pdbx_seq_one_letter_code
_entity_poly.pdbx_strand_id
1 'polypeptide(L)'
;MEDTPRLELKSLIVDDDREQDDLDSSIAAMDALLAKSEAVLHDIRFTKPEAKGNLIYDEDWDEEERLGEWLQVVSRNAHYPALLQCVIALDSWNTLQVFQHGNWLGRLLAASLLRQRHLVTCQHLPALNLSLKLVSREDRTTRDTNVRLRNLLGGIRAMAEFGLKEHDRLSLAHQMMSRHLVGRRSSSRLPQLINLVLSKPIVSTDMAARHLKITQRAALRLIEELNLREVTGRGRFRAWGIL
;
A
#
# COMPACT_ATOMS: atom_id res chain seq x y z
N MET A 1 67.37 44.05 -39.06
CA MET A 1 66.57 43.19 -39.94
C MET A 1 66.38 41.91 -39.16
N GLU A 2 65.11 41.55 -38.90
CA GLU A 2 64.66 40.28 -38.34
C GLU A 2 65.12 39.92 -36.92
N ASP A 3 64.44 39.09 -36.14
CA ASP A 3 63.03 38.73 -35.94
C ASP A 3 63.11 37.75 -34.76
N THR A 4 62.33 37.96 -33.71
CA THR A 4 62.09 36.91 -32.70
C THR A 4 60.72 37.18 -32.09
N PRO A 5 59.67 36.45 -32.48
CA PRO A 5 58.35 36.69 -31.95
C PRO A 5 58.19 36.03 -30.58
N ARG A 6 57.61 36.82 -29.69
CA ARG A 6 57.11 36.45 -28.37
C ARG A 6 55.94 35.48 -28.56
N LEU A 7 56.00 34.31 -27.95
CA LEU A 7 54.93 33.31 -27.90
C LEU A 7 53.58 33.96 -27.55
N GLU A 8 52.60 33.85 -28.46
CA GLU A 8 51.21 34.27 -28.25
C GLU A 8 50.48 33.29 -27.32
N LEU A 9 50.16 33.76 -26.11
CA LEU A 9 49.22 33.19 -25.15
C LEU A 9 47.78 33.56 -25.54
N LYS A 10 47.28 33.09 -26.69
CA LYS A 10 45.97 33.52 -27.23
C LYS A 10 44.96 32.41 -27.51
N SER A 11 45.20 31.19 -27.04
CA SER A 11 44.36 30.04 -27.39
C SER A 11 43.49 29.48 -26.25
N LEU A 12 43.15 30.26 -25.22
CA LEU A 12 42.47 29.72 -24.03
C LEU A 12 41.21 30.50 -23.54
N ILE A 13 40.67 31.44 -24.32
CA ILE A 13 39.51 32.26 -23.87
C ILE A 13 38.28 32.13 -24.80
N VAL A 14 38.29 31.29 -25.83
CA VAL A 14 37.22 31.32 -26.86
C VAL A 14 36.10 30.26 -26.67
N ASP A 15 36.21 29.35 -25.71
CA ASP A 15 35.23 28.25 -25.56
C ASP A 15 34.24 28.41 -24.38
N ASP A 16 34.48 29.31 -23.41
CA ASP A 16 33.62 29.47 -22.22
C ASP A 16 32.29 30.19 -22.56
N ASP A 17 32.34 31.24 -23.37
CA ASP A 17 31.15 32.02 -23.74
C ASP A 17 30.15 31.20 -24.58
N ARG A 18 30.62 30.23 -25.38
CA ARG A 18 29.74 29.37 -26.21
C ARG A 18 29.07 28.26 -25.41
N GLU A 19 29.79 27.69 -24.44
CA GLU A 19 29.23 26.69 -23.53
C GLU A 19 28.21 27.33 -22.57
N GLN A 20 28.46 28.57 -22.14
CA GLN A 20 27.52 29.34 -21.34
C GLN A 20 26.23 29.67 -22.11
N ASP A 21 26.34 30.08 -23.38
CA ASP A 21 25.19 30.42 -24.23
C ASP A 21 24.35 29.17 -24.61
N ASP A 22 25.00 28.00 -24.77
CA ASP A 22 24.33 26.71 -24.99
C ASP A 22 23.62 26.20 -23.72
N LEU A 23 24.23 26.42 -22.54
CA LEU A 23 23.63 26.11 -21.25
C LEU A 23 22.43 27.02 -20.95
N ASP A 24 22.55 28.32 -21.19
CA ASP A 24 21.47 29.29 -20.99
C ASP A 24 20.28 29.01 -21.93
N SER A 25 20.57 28.63 -23.19
CA SER A 25 19.58 28.14 -24.15
C SER A 25 18.85 26.89 -23.64
N SER A 26 19.60 25.94 -23.07
CA SER A 26 19.06 24.70 -22.52
C SER A 26 18.19 24.94 -21.28
N ILE A 27 18.60 25.84 -20.40
CA ILE A 27 17.82 26.25 -19.21
C ILE A 27 16.54 26.95 -19.62
N ALA A 28 16.61 27.89 -20.57
CA ALA A 28 15.43 28.58 -21.10
C ALA A 28 14.44 27.61 -21.77
N ALA A 29 14.94 26.61 -22.49
CA ALA A 29 14.11 25.55 -23.06
C ALA A 29 13.40 24.72 -21.97
N MET A 30 14.08 24.45 -20.86
CA MET A 30 13.54 23.67 -19.74
C MET A 30 12.49 24.47 -18.96
N ASP A 31 12.71 25.77 -18.74
CA ASP A 31 11.73 26.67 -18.13
C ASP A 31 10.49 26.86 -19.00
N ALA A 32 10.67 26.95 -20.33
CA ALA A 32 9.54 27.00 -21.26
C ALA A 32 8.72 25.69 -21.24
N LEU A 33 9.38 24.54 -21.07
CA LEU A 33 8.74 23.24 -20.93
C LEU A 33 7.99 23.14 -19.60
N LEU A 34 8.58 23.59 -18.50
CA LEU A 34 7.95 23.65 -17.18
C LEU A 34 6.75 24.58 -17.17
N ALA A 35 6.86 25.78 -17.73
CA ALA A 35 5.75 26.72 -17.85
C ALA A 35 4.61 26.15 -18.71
N LYS A 36 4.94 25.42 -19.78
CA LYS A 36 3.93 24.73 -20.60
C LYS A 36 3.29 23.56 -19.85
N SER A 37 4.05 22.79 -19.08
CA SER A 37 3.52 21.72 -18.22
C SER A 37 2.64 22.27 -17.09
N GLU A 38 3.03 23.37 -16.46
CA GLU A 38 2.25 24.04 -15.41
C GLU A 38 0.97 24.66 -15.98
N ALA A 39 1.03 25.28 -17.16
CA ALA A 39 -0.15 25.74 -17.87
C ALA A 39 -1.10 24.59 -18.23
N VAL A 40 -0.56 23.46 -18.73
CA VAL A 40 -1.36 22.25 -19.01
C VAL A 40 -1.96 21.67 -17.73
N LEU A 41 -1.22 21.64 -16.62
CA LEU A 41 -1.72 21.16 -15.33
C LEU A 41 -2.76 22.10 -14.71
N HIS A 42 -2.64 23.41 -14.93
CA HIS A 42 -3.61 24.41 -14.48
C HIS A 42 -4.88 24.38 -15.34
N ASP A 43 -4.76 24.02 -16.62
CA ASP A 43 -5.89 23.81 -17.54
C ASP A 43 -6.54 22.43 -17.37
N ILE A 44 -5.78 21.45 -16.85
CA ILE A 44 -6.32 20.27 -16.16
C ILE A 44 -6.88 20.73 -14.82
N ARG A 45 -8.03 21.42 -14.87
CA ARG A 45 -8.99 21.27 -13.80
C ARG A 45 -9.19 19.77 -13.67
N PHE A 46 -9.00 19.19 -12.49
CA PHE A 46 -9.69 17.95 -12.18
C PHE A 46 -11.17 18.27 -12.37
N THR A 47 -11.68 18.07 -13.58
CA THR A 47 -13.10 18.14 -13.85
C THR A 47 -13.65 17.08 -12.94
N LYS A 48 -14.34 17.53 -11.87
CA LYS A 48 -15.22 16.68 -11.08
C LYS A 48 -15.96 15.85 -12.13
N PRO A 49 -15.78 14.51 -12.15
CA PRO A 49 -16.19 13.71 -13.29
C PRO A 49 -17.61 14.12 -13.63
N GLU A 50 -17.81 14.70 -14.82
CA GLU A 50 -19.13 15.17 -15.26
C GLU A 50 -20.13 14.08 -14.91
N ALA A 51 -21.17 14.48 -14.18
CA ALA A 51 -22.16 13.62 -13.56
C ALA A 51 -22.71 12.59 -14.56
N LYS A 52 -21.99 11.48 -14.74
CA LYS A 52 -22.43 10.32 -15.49
C LYS A 52 -23.40 9.57 -14.60
N GLY A 53 -24.64 10.07 -14.63
CA GLY A 53 -25.79 9.49 -13.94
C GLY A 53 -26.48 10.51 -13.05
N ASN A 54 -27.25 11.42 -13.66
CA ASN A 54 -28.15 12.36 -12.99
C ASN A 54 -29.37 11.68 -12.33
N LEU A 55 -29.16 10.51 -11.71
CA LEU A 55 -30.20 9.72 -11.05
C LEU A 55 -29.80 9.26 -9.63
N ILE A 56 -28.56 9.51 -9.18
CA ILE A 56 -28.08 9.05 -7.86
C ILE A 56 -27.10 10.05 -7.21
N TYR A 57 -27.14 11.34 -7.57
CA TYR A 57 -26.47 12.38 -6.80
C TYR A 57 -27.52 13.26 -6.16
N ASP A 58 -27.35 13.51 -4.87
CA ASP A 58 -28.21 14.40 -4.11
C ASP A 58 -27.48 15.74 -4.12
N GLU A 59 -28.00 16.70 -4.86
CA GLU A 59 -27.35 18.00 -5.06
C GLU A 59 -27.24 18.78 -3.74
N ASP A 60 -28.10 18.47 -2.76
CA ASP A 60 -28.08 19.05 -1.43
C ASP A 60 -27.08 18.35 -0.48
N TRP A 61 -26.30 17.38 -0.99
CA TRP A 61 -25.33 16.63 -0.20
C TRP A 61 -24.03 17.42 0.02
N ASP A 62 -23.99 18.20 1.10
CA ASP A 62 -22.79 18.92 1.50
C ASP A 62 -21.74 17.99 2.12
N GLU A 63 -20.84 17.47 1.27
CA GLU A 63 -19.70 16.64 1.66
C GLU A 63 -18.65 17.41 2.45
N GLU A 64 -18.50 18.73 2.21
CA GLU A 64 -17.49 19.56 2.87
C GLU A 64 -17.88 19.83 4.32
N GLU A 65 -19.15 20.19 4.55
CA GLU A 65 -19.71 20.36 5.89
C GLU A 65 -19.61 19.07 6.70
N ARG A 66 -20.04 17.94 6.12
CA ARG A 66 -19.99 16.62 6.79
C ARG A 66 -18.57 16.17 7.10
N LEU A 67 -17.63 16.42 6.19
CA LEU A 67 -16.22 16.14 6.42
C LEU A 67 -15.68 17.03 7.55
N GLY A 68 -16.05 18.31 7.57
CA GLY A 68 -15.72 19.25 8.64
C GLY A 68 -16.26 18.77 9.99
N GLU A 69 -17.52 18.35 10.05
CA GLU A 69 -18.13 17.77 11.25
C GLU A 69 -17.39 16.49 11.70
N TRP A 70 -17.09 15.59 10.76
CA TRP A 70 -16.34 14.38 11.05
C TRP A 70 -14.94 14.67 11.62
N LEU A 71 -14.21 15.64 11.05
CA LEU A 71 -12.90 16.08 11.56
C LEU A 71 -13.01 16.68 12.97
N GLN A 72 -14.10 17.39 13.28
CA GLN A 72 -14.37 17.85 14.65
C GLN A 72 -14.61 16.68 15.60
N VAL A 73 -15.34 15.64 15.19
CA VAL A 73 -15.51 14.42 16.00
C VAL A 73 -14.15 13.77 16.28
N VAL A 74 -13.29 13.63 15.26
CA VAL A 74 -11.96 13.02 15.42
C VAL A 74 -11.08 13.81 16.39
N SER A 75 -11.06 15.14 16.28
CA SER A 75 -10.22 16.02 17.11
C SER A 75 -10.71 16.10 18.56
N ARG A 76 -12.02 16.24 18.79
CA ARG A 76 -12.60 16.28 20.15
C ARG A 76 -12.31 15.01 20.94
N ASN A 77 -12.22 13.86 20.24
CA ASN A 77 -11.99 12.55 20.86
C ASN A 77 -10.51 12.14 20.88
N ALA A 78 -9.56 13.02 20.57
CA ALA A 78 -8.14 12.70 20.54
C ALA A 78 -7.52 12.34 21.90
N HIS A 79 -8.14 12.81 22.99
CA HIS A 79 -7.70 12.52 24.35
C HIS A 79 -7.98 11.07 24.79
N TYR A 80 -8.88 10.36 24.11
CA TYR A 80 -9.17 8.96 24.40
C TYR A 80 -8.03 8.03 23.95
N PRO A 81 -7.97 6.78 24.44
CA PRO A 81 -7.07 5.77 23.90
C PRO A 81 -7.25 5.60 22.39
N ALA A 82 -6.15 5.32 21.67
CA ALA A 82 -6.13 5.25 20.20
C ALA A 82 -7.21 4.33 19.61
N LEU A 83 -7.45 3.19 20.28
CA LEU A 83 -8.48 2.24 19.86
C LEU A 83 -9.90 2.80 19.99
N LEU A 84 -10.19 3.51 21.08
CA LEU A 84 -11.49 4.15 21.31
C LEU A 84 -11.72 5.30 20.32
N GLN A 85 -10.72 6.14 20.10
CA GLN A 85 -10.78 7.21 19.10
C GLN A 85 -11.03 6.63 17.69
N CYS A 86 -10.37 5.53 17.33
CA CYS A 86 -10.56 4.85 16.04
C CYS A 86 -12.00 4.36 15.84
N VAL A 87 -12.60 3.72 16.85
CA VAL A 87 -13.99 3.21 16.70
C VAL A 87 -15.01 4.36 16.68
N ILE A 88 -14.78 5.44 17.43
CA ILE A 88 -15.62 6.63 17.39
C ILE A 88 -15.55 7.28 15.99
N ALA A 89 -14.34 7.45 15.44
CA ALA A 89 -14.14 7.99 14.11
C ALA A 89 -14.80 7.12 13.02
N LEU A 90 -14.75 5.79 13.17
CA LEU A 90 -15.38 4.87 12.23
C LEU A 90 -16.91 4.89 12.34
N ASP A 91 -17.45 4.94 13.56
CA ASP A 91 -18.90 5.00 13.80
C ASP A 91 -19.51 6.31 13.29
N SER A 92 -18.87 7.43 13.59
CA SER A 92 -19.32 8.75 13.14
C SER A 92 -19.27 8.88 11.63
N TRP A 93 -18.26 8.32 10.97
CA TRP A 93 -18.19 8.32 9.50
C TRP A 93 -19.43 7.68 8.86
N ASN A 94 -19.88 6.55 9.39
CA ASN A 94 -21.06 5.85 8.88
C ASN A 94 -22.37 6.55 9.24
N THR A 95 -22.41 7.23 10.38
CA THR A 95 -23.60 7.94 10.88
C THR A 95 -23.81 9.26 10.14
N LEU A 96 -22.73 10.02 9.93
CA LEU A 96 -22.73 11.29 9.19
C LEU A 96 -22.86 11.08 7.68
N GLN A 97 -22.51 9.87 7.20
CA GLN A 97 -22.46 9.54 5.78
C GLN A 97 -21.60 10.56 5.02
N VAL A 98 -20.33 10.72 5.44
CA VAL A 98 -19.49 11.85 5.02
C VAL A 98 -19.45 12.06 3.50
N PHE A 99 -19.28 10.99 2.74
CA PHE A 99 -19.31 11.02 1.28
C PHE A 99 -20.48 10.21 0.75
N GLN A 100 -21.18 10.76 -0.25
CA GLN A 100 -22.27 10.07 -0.93
C GLN A 100 -21.75 8.81 -1.63
N HIS A 101 -20.56 8.92 -2.23
CA HIS A 101 -19.88 7.84 -2.95
C HIS A 101 -18.47 7.61 -2.40
N GLY A 102 -18.36 7.21 -1.14
CA GLY A 102 -17.02 7.06 -0.55
C GLY A 102 -16.98 6.37 0.80
N ASN A 103 -18.03 5.64 1.19
CA ASN A 103 -18.14 5.15 2.56
C ASN A 103 -17.02 4.17 2.98
N TRP A 104 -16.29 3.61 2.02
CA TRP A 104 -15.12 2.76 2.28
C TRP A 104 -13.92 3.55 2.84
N LEU A 105 -13.81 4.85 2.57
CA LEU A 105 -12.66 5.68 2.96
C LEU A 105 -12.56 5.85 4.48
N GLY A 106 -13.69 5.96 5.18
CA GLY A 106 -13.73 6.05 6.64
C GLY A 106 -13.00 4.91 7.34
N ARG A 107 -12.99 3.71 6.73
CA ARG A 107 -12.25 2.56 7.27
C ARG A 107 -10.74 2.73 7.17
N LEU A 108 -10.26 3.35 6.09
CA LEU A 108 -8.83 3.62 5.90
C LEU A 108 -8.36 4.78 6.79
N LEU A 109 -9.19 5.82 6.92
CA LEU A 109 -8.90 6.96 7.79
C LEU A 109 -8.94 6.57 9.27
N ALA A 110 -9.91 5.76 9.70
CA ALA A 110 -9.92 5.23 11.06
C ALA A 110 -8.70 4.33 11.33
N ALA A 111 -8.31 3.48 10.37
CA ALA A 111 -7.12 2.65 10.47
C ALA A 111 -5.82 3.48 10.54
N SER A 112 -5.76 4.63 9.87
CA SER A 112 -4.58 5.50 9.89
C SER A 112 -4.37 6.16 11.25
N LEU A 113 -5.43 6.43 12.03
CA LEU A 113 -5.32 6.92 13.41
C LEU A 113 -4.57 5.93 14.31
N LEU A 114 -4.83 4.63 14.15
CA LEU A 114 -4.12 3.58 14.90
C LEU A 114 -2.62 3.56 14.55
N ARG A 115 -2.30 3.74 13.27
CA ARG A 115 -0.91 3.81 12.79
C ARG A 115 -0.21 5.07 13.29
N GLN A 116 -0.86 6.23 13.24
CA GLN A 116 -0.32 7.51 13.71
C GLN A 116 0.00 7.47 15.21
N ARG A 117 -0.80 6.74 15.99
CA ARG A 117 -0.59 6.58 17.44
C ARG A 117 0.26 5.37 17.81
N HIS A 118 0.96 4.76 16.84
CA HIS A 118 1.89 3.65 17.03
C HIS A 118 1.31 2.42 17.74
N LEU A 119 -0.01 2.21 17.66
CA LEU A 119 -0.66 1.01 18.22
C LEU A 119 -0.42 -0.23 17.34
N VAL A 120 -0.10 -0.02 16.07
CA VAL A 120 0.14 -1.04 15.05
C VAL A 120 1.42 -0.73 14.30
N THR A 121 2.05 -1.74 13.69
CA THR A 121 3.29 -1.58 12.93
C THR A 121 3.18 -0.46 11.90
N CYS A 122 4.16 0.45 11.89
CA CYS A 122 4.14 1.65 11.05
C CYS A 122 4.11 1.37 9.52
N GLN A 123 4.42 0.13 9.10
CA GLN A 123 4.56 -0.25 7.70
C GLN A 123 3.20 -0.46 6.98
N HIS A 124 2.16 -0.86 7.70
CA HIS A 124 0.87 -1.25 7.10
C HIS A 124 -0.32 -0.70 7.89
N LEU A 125 -1.45 -0.46 7.20
CA LEU A 125 -2.70 -0.15 7.87
C LEU A 125 -3.32 -1.43 8.43
N PRO A 126 -3.88 -1.40 9.65
CA PRO A 126 -4.58 -2.54 10.21
C PRO A 126 -5.81 -2.87 9.35
N ALA A 127 -6.03 -4.16 9.12
CA ALA A 127 -7.10 -4.66 8.27
C ALA A 127 -8.48 -4.59 8.94
N LEU A 128 -8.97 -3.38 9.30
CA LEU A 128 -10.27 -3.16 9.96
C LEU A 128 -11.46 -3.79 9.21
N ASN A 129 -11.35 -4.04 7.90
CA ASN A 129 -12.40 -4.76 7.18
C ASN A 129 -12.58 -6.21 7.67
N LEU A 130 -11.55 -6.83 8.24
CA LEU A 130 -11.67 -8.16 8.82
C LEU A 130 -12.54 -8.15 10.08
N SER A 131 -12.41 -7.14 10.95
CA SER A 131 -13.30 -7.01 12.10
C SER A 131 -14.77 -6.85 11.68
N LEU A 132 -15.03 -6.06 10.63
CA LEU A 132 -16.37 -5.86 10.08
C LEU A 132 -16.98 -7.12 9.44
N LYS A 133 -16.16 -8.11 9.06
CA LYS A 133 -16.63 -9.42 8.59
C LYS A 133 -16.94 -10.38 9.74
N LEU A 134 -16.26 -10.22 10.87
CA LEU A 134 -16.43 -11.06 12.06
C LEU A 134 -17.62 -10.64 12.93
N VAL A 135 -18.12 -9.41 12.75
CA VAL A 135 -19.30 -8.87 13.46
C VAL A 135 -20.50 -8.86 12.51
N SER A 136 -21.67 -9.26 13.00
CA SER A 136 -22.89 -9.31 12.18
C SER A 136 -23.30 -7.91 11.69
N ARG A 137 -24.12 -7.85 10.64
CA ARG A 137 -24.60 -6.56 10.13
C ARG A 137 -25.50 -5.85 11.15
N GLU A 138 -26.33 -6.59 11.86
CA GLU A 138 -27.29 -6.04 12.83
C GLU A 138 -26.56 -5.40 14.02
N ASP A 139 -25.52 -6.06 14.50
CA ASP A 139 -24.69 -5.59 15.61
C ASP A 139 -23.97 -4.27 15.29
N ARG A 140 -23.58 -4.05 14.03
CA ARG A 140 -22.91 -2.82 13.59
C ARG A 140 -23.88 -1.70 13.18
N THR A 141 -25.17 -1.98 12.99
CA THR A 141 -26.19 -0.97 12.58
C THR A 141 -27.24 -0.72 13.65
N THR A 142 -26.98 -1.10 14.90
CA THR A 142 -27.88 -0.82 16.03
C THR A 142 -28.04 0.69 16.24
N ARG A 143 -29.22 1.18 16.64
CA ARG A 143 -29.43 2.63 16.86
C ARG A 143 -28.66 3.18 18.06
N ASP A 144 -28.44 2.34 19.08
CA ASP A 144 -27.66 2.69 20.26
C ASP A 144 -26.16 2.76 19.96
N THR A 145 -25.59 3.96 20.11
CA THR A 145 -24.16 4.24 19.91
C THR A 145 -23.27 3.43 20.84
N ASN A 146 -23.63 3.24 22.11
CA ASN A 146 -22.81 2.47 23.05
C ASN A 146 -22.71 1.00 22.63
N VAL A 147 -23.82 0.44 22.13
CA VAL A 147 -23.85 -0.94 21.60
C VAL A 147 -23.00 -1.05 20.34
N ARG A 148 -23.13 -0.10 19.39
CA ARG A 148 -22.29 -0.10 18.17
C ARG A 148 -20.80 -0.01 18.50
N LEU A 149 -20.39 0.92 19.37
CA LEU A 149 -18.99 1.08 19.76
C LEU A 149 -18.45 -0.17 20.44
N ARG A 150 -19.22 -0.79 21.35
CA ARG A 150 -18.84 -2.07 21.99
C ARG A 150 -18.67 -3.20 20.98
N ASN A 151 -19.57 -3.29 20.00
CA ASN A 151 -19.50 -4.30 18.94
C ASN A 151 -18.30 -4.10 18.02
N LEU A 152 -17.99 -2.84 17.65
CA LEU A 152 -16.79 -2.52 16.88
C LEU A 152 -15.50 -2.88 17.64
N LEU A 153 -15.43 -2.56 18.94
CA LEU A 153 -14.30 -2.95 19.80
C LEU A 153 -14.17 -4.48 19.89
N GLY A 154 -15.29 -5.18 20.07
CA GLY A 154 -15.34 -6.65 20.06
C GLY A 154 -14.85 -7.24 18.74
N GLY A 155 -15.22 -6.63 17.61
CA GLY A 155 -14.74 -7.01 16.30
C GLY A 155 -13.23 -6.81 16.12
N ILE A 156 -12.68 -5.68 16.60
CA ILE A 156 -11.23 -5.44 16.53
C ILE A 156 -10.47 -6.45 17.41
N ARG A 157 -11.01 -6.80 18.58
CA ARG A 157 -10.45 -7.88 19.40
C ARG A 157 -10.44 -9.21 18.65
N ALA A 158 -11.57 -9.62 18.07
CA ALA A 158 -11.67 -10.86 17.30
C ALA A 158 -10.71 -10.88 16.09
N MET A 159 -10.55 -9.73 15.43
CA MET A 159 -9.56 -9.55 14.35
C MET A 159 -8.13 -9.73 14.85
N ALA A 160 -7.78 -9.17 16.01
CA ALA A 160 -6.44 -9.32 16.59
C ALA A 160 -6.15 -10.78 16.97
N GLU A 161 -7.11 -11.45 17.60
CA GLU A 161 -7.02 -12.88 17.94
C GLU A 161 -6.86 -13.75 16.68
N PHE A 162 -7.60 -13.45 15.61
CA PHE A 162 -7.44 -14.12 14.33
C PHE A 162 -6.05 -13.90 13.74
N GLY A 163 -5.55 -12.66 13.78
CA GLY A 163 -4.20 -12.32 13.30
C GLY A 163 -3.09 -13.05 14.05
N LEU A 164 -3.22 -13.19 15.38
CA LEU A 164 -2.27 -13.97 16.20
C LEU A 164 -2.27 -15.44 15.82
N LYS A 165 -3.45 -16.06 15.62
CA LYS A 165 -3.54 -17.46 15.18
C LYS A 165 -2.90 -17.69 13.81
N GLU A 166 -3.13 -16.78 12.86
CA GLU A 166 -2.50 -16.87 11.54
C GLU A 166 -0.99 -16.65 11.61
N HIS A 167 -0.51 -15.74 12.47
CA HIS A 167 0.92 -15.57 12.71
C HIS A 167 1.57 -16.83 13.28
N ASP A 168 0.95 -17.48 14.27
CA ASP A 168 1.46 -18.72 14.88
C ASP A 168 1.50 -19.86 13.86
N ARG A 169 0.45 -19.98 13.04
CA ARG A 169 0.38 -20.93 11.93
C ARG A 169 1.51 -20.72 10.91
N LEU A 170 1.74 -19.49 10.46
CA LEU A 170 2.82 -19.16 9.52
C LEU A 170 4.21 -19.37 10.15
N SER A 171 4.36 -19.06 11.43
CA SER A 171 5.60 -19.28 12.18
C SER A 171 5.95 -20.76 12.28
N LEU A 172 4.95 -21.61 12.56
CA LEU A 172 5.11 -23.07 12.58
C LEU A 172 5.48 -23.60 11.18
N ALA A 173 4.79 -23.14 10.14
CA ALA A 173 5.10 -23.53 8.77
C ALA A 173 6.53 -23.15 8.36
N HIS A 174 6.99 -21.94 8.73
CA HIS A 174 8.38 -21.52 8.52
C HIS A 174 9.36 -22.44 9.23
N GLN A 175 9.13 -22.77 10.51
CA GLN A 175 9.99 -23.68 11.27
C GLN A 175 10.05 -25.08 10.63
N MET A 176 8.91 -25.62 10.19
CA MET A 176 8.85 -26.93 9.53
C MET A 176 9.62 -26.94 8.21
N MET A 177 9.43 -25.91 7.37
CA MET A 177 10.16 -25.80 6.11
C MET A 177 11.67 -25.59 6.33
N SER A 178 12.07 -24.81 7.33
CA SER A 178 13.48 -24.55 7.63
C SER A 178 14.25 -25.80 8.05
N ARG A 179 13.58 -26.87 8.52
CA ARG A 179 14.24 -28.17 8.77
C ARG A 179 14.83 -28.77 7.50
N HIS A 180 14.26 -28.50 6.33
CA HIS A 180 14.79 -28.97 5.05
C HIS A 180 16.10 -28.28 4.63
N LEU A 181 16.49 -27.21 5.35
CA LEU A 181 17.74 -26.48 5.11
C LEU A 181 18.96 -27.12 5.79
N VAL A 182 18.77 -27.99 6.79
CA VAL A 182 19.86 -28.64 7.51
C VAL A 182 20.70 -29.50 6.56
N GLY A 183 22.02 -29.32 6.56
CA GLY A 183 22.95 -30.05 5.69
C GLY A 183 22.90 -29.67 4.21
N ARG A 184 22.15 -28.61 3.85
CA ARG A 184 22.11 -28.11 2.46
C ARG A 184 23.33 -27.25 2.15
N ARG A 185 23.74 -27.29 0.89
CA ARG A 185 24.81 -26.43 0.36
C ARG A 185 24.38 -24.96 0.37
N SER A 186 25.33 -24.06 0.55
CA SER A 186 25.12 -22.60 0.50
C SER A 186 24.54 -22.10 -0.83
N SER A 187 24.76 -22.83 -1.93
CA SER A 187 24.23 -22.52 -3.26
C SER A 187 22.76 -22.94 -3.48
N SER A 188 22.10 -23.53 -2.48
CA SER A 188 20.69 -23.93 -2.57
C SER A 188 19.78 -22.72 -2.74
N ARG A 189 18.77 -22.83 -3.62
CA ARG A 189 17.69 -21.85 -3.79
C ARG A 189 16.50 -22.07 -2.85
N LEU A 190 16.57 -23.10 -2.00
CA LEU A 190 15.49 -23.49 -1.09
C LEU A 190 15.16 -22.42 -0.03
N PRO A 191 16.13 -21.72 0.61
CA PRO A 191 15.82 -20.63 1.53
C PRO A 191 15.00 -19.51 0.87
N GLN A 192 15.33 -19.15 -0.38
CA GLN A 192 14.60 -18.13 -1.12
C GLN A 192 13.19 -18.61 -1.50
N LEU A 193 13.01 -19.90 -1.77
CA LEU A 193 11.68 -20.48 -1.99
C LEU A 193 10.81 -20.40 -0.73
N ILE A 194 11.38 -20.70 0.44
CA ILE A 194 10.68 -20.59 1.73
C ILE A 194 10.20 -19.15 1.96
N ASN A 195 11.07 -18.17 1.72
CA ASN A 195 10.69 -16.75 1.82
C ASN A 195 9.60 -16.35 0.80
N LEU A 196 9.68 -16.87 -0.42
CA LEU A 196 8.64 -16.63 -1.43
C LEU A 196 7.28 -17.18 -0.98
N VAL A 197 7.26 -18.40 -0.42
CA VAL A 197 6.04 -19.07 0.05
C VAL A 197 5.45 -18.37 1.28
N LEU A 198 6.29 -17.82 2.17
CA LEU A 198 5.80 -17.04 3.31
C LEU A 198 5.29 -15.64 2.92
N SER A 199 5.85 -15.05 1.87
CA SER A 199 5.46 -13.71 1.40
C SER A 199 4.23 -13.69 0.50
N LYS A 200 3.81 -14.85 -0.04
CA LYS A 200 2.68 -14.94 -0.97
C LYS A 200 1.75 -16.10 -0.58
N PRO A 201 0.44 -15.87 -0.46
CA PRO A 201 -0.50 -16.91 -0.02
C PRO A 201 -0.58 -18.10 -0.98
N ILE A 202 -0.28 -17.89 -2.27
CA ILE A 202 -0.29 -18.91 -3.31
C ILE A 202 0.94 -18.73 -4.19
N VAL A 203 1.65 -19.83 -4.45
CA VAL A 203 2.83 -19.87 -5.31
C VAL A 203 2.63 -20.87 -6.44
N SER A 204 2.83 -20.46 -7.69
CA SER A 204 2.85 -21.37 -8.85
C SER A 204 4.29 -21.75 -9.22
N THR A 205 4.46 -22.84 -9.98
CA THR A 205 5.79 -23.28 -10.44
C THR A 205 6.48 -22.19 -11.26
N ASP A 206 5.72 -21.54 -12.14
CA ASP A 206 6.25 -20.47 -12.98
C ASP A 206 6.71 -19.26 -12.14
N MET A 207 5.93 -18.88 -11.12
CA MET A 207 6.31 -17.79 -10.24
C MET A 207 7.57 -18.12 -9.44
N ALA A 208 7.69 -19.35 -8.93
CA ALA A 208 8.89 -19.82 -8.24
C ALA A 208 10.11 -19.84 -9.18
N ALA A 209 9.96 -20.37 -10.39
CA ALA A 209 11.02 -20.41 -11.40
C ALA A 209 11.56 -19.01 -11.73
N ARG A 210 10.65 -18.06 -11.98
CA ARG A 210 11.01 -16.65 -12.24
C ARG A 210 11.68 -15.98 -11.05
N HIS A 211 11.14 -16.15 -9.84
CA HIS A 211 11.68 -15.52 -8.64
C HIS A 211 13.07 -16.07 -8.27
N LEU A 212 13.27 -17.38 -8.41
CA LEU A 212 14.53 -18.06 -8.08
C LEU A 212 15.55 -18.05 -9.23
N LYS A 213 15.15 -17.60 -10.42
CA LYS A 213 15.94 -17.63 -11.67
C LYS A 213 16.46 -19.04 -12.00
N ILE A 214 15.56 -20.02 -11.96
CA ILE A 214 15.83 -21.43 -12.27
C ILE A 214 14.80 -21.95 -13.28
N THR A 215 15.05 -23.14 -13.83
CA THR A 215 14.08 -23.79 -14.73
C THR A 215 12.80 -24.20 -13.98
N GLN A 216 11.66 -24.22 -14.66
CA GLN A 216 10.39 -24.66 -14.06
C GLN A 216 10.47 -26.08 -13.47
N ARG A 217 11.21 -26.99 -14.11
CA ARG A 217 11.44 -28.35 -13.59
C ARG A 217 12.22 -28.35 -12.27
N ALA A 218 13.25 -27.50 -12.15
CA ALA A 218 14.01 -27.36 -10.91
C ALA A 218 13.15 -26.72 -9.80
N ALA A 219 12.34 -25.71 -10.12
CA ALA A 219 11.41 -25.10 -9.18
C ALA A 219 10.37 -26.11 -8.68
N LEU A 220 9.79 -26.93 -9.57
CA LEU A 220 8.84 -27.97 -9.20
C LEU A 220 9.45 -28.97 -8.22
N ARG A 221 10.70 -29.42 -8.48
CA ARG A 221 11.41 -30.33 -7.58
C ARG A 221 11.61 -29.71 -6.19
N LEU A 222 12.01 -28.44 -6.11
CA LEU A 222 12.17 -27.75 -4.82
C LEU A 222 10.84 -27.57 -4.09
N ILE A 223 9.76 -27.30 -4.83
CA ILE A 223 8.42 -27.19 -4.26
C ILE A 223 7.96 -28.54 -3.70
N GLU A 224 8.21 -29.65 -4.40
CA GLU A 224 7.86 -31.01 -3.92
C GLU A 224 8.67 -31.44 -2.70
N GLU A 225 9.85 -30.83 -2.47
CA GLU A 225 10.62 -31.02 -1.24
C GLU A 225 10.02 -30.29 -0.04
N LEU A 226 9.26 -29.21 -0.26
CA LEU A 226 8.49 -28.54 0.77
C LEU A 226 7.12 -29.21 0.81
N ASN A 227 6.66 -29.70 1.97
CA ASN A 227 5.36 -30.36 2.14
C ASN A 227 4.17 -29.37 2.00
N LEU A 228 4.09 -28.62 0.89
CA LEU A 228 3.08 -27.63 0.60
C LEU A 228 1.84 -28.29 0.01
N ARG A 229 0.66 -27.73 0.31
CA ARG A 229 -0.59 -28.25 -0.22
C ARG A 229 -0.83 -27.69 -1.62
N GLU A 230 -1.14 -28.56 -2.58
CA GLU A 230 -1.69 -28.11 -3.86
C GLU A 230 -3.11 -27.54 -3.64
N VAL A 231 -3.35 -26.32 -4.12
CA VAL A 231 -4.62 -25.59 -4.01
C VAL A 231 -5.53 -25.90 -5.21
N THR A 232 -4.95 -26.15 -6.38
CA THR A 232 -5.65 -26.21 -7.67
C THR A 232 -6.35 -27.54 -7.96
N GLY A 233 -5.83 -28.67 -7.48
CA GLY A 233 -6.41 -30.01 -7.67
C GLY A 233 -6.56 -30.49 -9.12
N ARG A 234 -5.86 -29.88 -10.08
CA ARG A 234 -6.09 -30.05 -11.54
C ARG A 234 -4.91 -30.65 -12.31
N GLY A 235 -3.81 -31.00 -11.64
CA GLY A 235 -2.62 -31.62 -12.24
C GLY A 235 -1.76 -30.70 -13.14
N ARG A 236 -2.38 -29.79 -13.90
CA ARG A 236 -1.74 -28.71 -14.69
C ARG A 236 -1.96 -27.35 -14.03
N PHE A 237 -1.02 -26.42 -14.27
CA PHE A 237 -1.02 -25.08 -13.67
C PHE A 237 -1.12 -25.10 -12.15
N ARG A 238 -0.36 -26.01 -11.54
CA ARG A 238 -0.38 -26.25 -10.10
C ARG A 238 0.06 -25.01 -9.33
N ALA A 239 -0.64 -24.76 -8.24
CA ALA A 239 -0.28 -23.74 -7.28
C ALA A 239 -0.36 -24.31 -5.87
N TRP A 240 0.57 -23.88 -5.03
CA TRP A 240 0.77 -24.38 -3.68
C TRP A 240 0.61 -23.26 -2.66
N GLY A 241 0.21 -23.61 -1.44
CA GLY A 241 0.08 -22.68 -0.32
C GLY A 241 0.36 -23.36 1.03
N ILE A 242 0.51 -22.52 2.06
CA ILE A 242 0.65 -22.95 3.46
C ILE A 242 -0.77 -23.19 4.03
N LEU A 243 -0.98 -24.36 4.63
CA LEU A 243 -2.21 -24.70 5.36
C LEU A 243 -2.17 -24.36 6.84
#